data_AF-A0A1S9S182-F1
#
_entry.id   AF-A0A1S9S182-F1
#
_cell.length_a   1.000
_cell.length_b   1.000
_cell.length_c   1.000
_cell.angle_alpha   90.00
_cell.angle_beta   90.00
_cell.angle_gamma   90.00
#
_symmetry.space_group_name_H-M   'P 1'
#
loop_
_entity.id
_entity.type
_entity.pdbx_description
1 polymer ?
#
loop_
_entity_poly.entity_id
_entity_poly.type
_entity_poly.pdbx_seq_one_letter_code
_entity_poly.pdbx_strand_id
1 'polypeptide(L)'
;MKSPLIVLAIILPLAMTAATPGAPDVDFPDRLDLDLDNKQELTEGKRCQLNTKRATWNVPCAGLRPSGRKNKGQAVKLVCKVDIDGINWYKLQSGDWVQSLEGPPIKCNDPLPDLPPCDI
;
A
#
# COMPACT_ATOMS: atom_id res chain seq x y z
N MET A 1 61.24 -8.08 -6.43
CA MET A 1 60.29 -8.93 -7.18
C MET A 1 59.19 -7.97 -7.66
N LYS A 2 59.12 -7.38 -8.87
CA LYS A 2 59.20 -7.83 -10.27
C LYS A 2 58.23 -8.98 -10.61
N SER A 3 57.01 -8.64 -11.03
CA SER A 3 56.37 -9.03 -12.31
C SER A 3 54.83 -8.86 -12.30
N PRO A 4 54.17 -8.77 -13.47
CA PRO A 4 53.18 -7.73 -13.77
C PRO A 4 51.75 -8.24 -13.99
N LEU A 5 50.84 -7.27 -14.16
CA LEU A 5 49.51 -7.42 -14.76
C LEU A 5 49.54 -8.34 -15.99
N ILE A 6 48.65 -9.34 -16.01
CA ILE A 6 48.27 -10.06 -17.22
C ILE A 6 46.77 -9.85 -17.40
N VAL A 7 46.43 -8.96 -18.33
CA VAL A 7 45.12 -8.92 -18.98
C VAL A 7 45.20 -9.90 -20.14
N LEU A 8 44.32 -10.90 -20.17
CA LEU A 8 44.09 -11.72 -21.36
C LEU A 8 42.58 -11.89 -21.56
N ALA A 9 41.99 -10.96 -22.31
CA ALA A 9 40.80 -11.24 -23.08
C ALA A 9 41.23 -11.99 -24.35
N ILE A 10 40.44 -12.97 -24.83
CA ILE A 10 40.22 -13.29 -26.25
C ILE A 10 39.22 -14.46 -26.41
N ILE A 11 38.04 -14.10 -26.94
CA ILE A 11 37.28 -14.68 -28.06
C ILE A 11 36.41 -15.96 -27.89
N LEU A 12 35.12 -15.76 -28.25
CA LEU A 12 33.97 -16.66 -28.45
C LEU A 12 34.21 -17.90 -29.34
N PRO A 13 33.28 -18.88 -29.29
CA PRO A 13 32.54 -19.16 -30.51
C PRO A 13 31.01 -19.08 -30.35
N LEU A 14 30.40 -18.65 -31.45
CA LEU A 14 28.98 -18.39 -31.69
C LEU A 14 28.13 -19.67 -31.64
N ALA A 15 26.85 -19.47 -31.33
CA ALA A 15 25.77 -20.44 -31.31
C ALA A 15 25.60 -21.22 -32.63
N MET A 16 25.24 -22.50 -32.52
CA MET A 16 24.44 -23.21 -33.52
C MET A 16 23.36 -24.07 -32.84
N THR A 17 22.15 -23.92 -33.35
CA THR A 17 20.85 -24.52 -32.99
C THR A 17 20.78 -26.04 -33.18
N ALA A 18 20.01 -26.72 -32.33
CA ALA A 18 19.29 -27.93 -32.71
C ALA A 18 17.92 -27.96 -32.00
N ALA A 19 16.87 -27.88 -32.80
CA ALA A 19 15.49 -28.03 -32.38
C ALA A 19 15.08 -29.51 -32.38
N THR A 20 13.97 -29.78 -31.66
CA THR A 20 13.05 -30.94 -31.73
C THR A 20 13.34 -32.13 -30.78
N PRO A 21 12.35 -33.01 -30.52
CA PRO A 21 11.15 -32.76 -29.69
C PRO A 21 10.87 -33.92 -28.70
N GLY A 22 10.10 -33.69 -27.64
CA GLY A 22 9.49 -34.78 -26.85
C GLY A 22 9.40 -34.51 -25.36
N ALA A 23 8.17 -34.33 -24.87
CA ALA A 23 7.82 -34.33 -23.45
C ALA A 23 8.22 -35.65 -22.77
N PRO A 24 8.39 -35.63 -21.44
CA PRO A 24 7.25 -36.10 -20.66
C PRO A 24 6.78 -35.05 -19.65
N ASP A 25 5.46 -34.97 -19.60
CA ASP A 25 4.61 -34.21 -18.72
C ASP A 25 5.04 -34.35 -17.26
N VAL A 26 5.57 -33.26 -16.69
CA VAL A 26 5.67 -33.12 -15.25
C VAL A 26 4.37 -32.49 -14.78
N ASP A 27 3.47 -33.35 -14.32
CA ASP A 27 2.24 -33.04 -13.61
C ASP A 27 2.61 -32.28 -12.32
N PHE A 28 2.57 -30.95 -12.39
CA PHE A 28 2.49 -30.10 -11.21
C PHE A 28 1.03 -29.71 -11.05
N PRO A 29 0.34 -30.18 -9.99
CA PRO A 29 -1.00 -29.68 -9.70
C PRO A 29 -0.90 -28.19 -9.37
N ASP A 30 -1.35 -27.38 -10.33
CA ASP A 30 -2.53 -26.54 -10.22
C ASP A 30 -2.74 -25.85 -8.87
N ARG A 31 -2.81 -24.51 -8.94
CA ARG A 31 -3.28 -23.56 -7.93
C ARG A 31 -2.30 -23.15 -6.84
N LEU A 32 -1.45 -22.21 -7.23
CA LEU A 32 -1.48 -20.89 -6.60
C LEU A 32 -1.37 -19.86 -7.73
N ASP A 33 -2.46 -19.68 -8.48
CA ASP A 33 -2.81 -18.36 -8.98
C ASP A 33 -2.85 -17.47 -7.73
N LEU A 34 -1.70 -16.90 -7.35
CA LEU A 34 -1.71 -15.67 -6.59
C LEU A 34 -2.38 -14.68 -7.54
N ASP A 35 -3.68 -14.60 -7.33
CA ASP A 35 -4.61 -13.62 -7.81
C ASP A 35 -3.97 -12.23 -7.61
N LEU A 36 -3.14 -11.86 -8.58
CA LEU A 36 -2.63 -10.51 -8.77
C LEU A 36 -3.76 -9.59 -9.29
N ASP A 37 -4.99 -10.11 -9.34
CA ASP A 37 -6.24 -9.38 -9.45
C ASP A 37 -6.75 -8.90 -8.08
N ASN A 38 -6.17 -9.37 -6.97
CA ASN A 38 -6.21 -8.65 -5.70
C ASN A 38 -5.17 -7.51 -5.67
N LYS A 39 -4.99 -6.83 -6.82
CA LYS A 39 -4.99 -5.37 -6.82
C LYS A 39 -6.35 -4.97 -6.26
N GLN A 40 -6.44 -5.06 -4.93
CA GLN A 40 -7.32 -4.32 -4.06
C GLN A 40 -7.70 -3.07 -4.84
N GLU A 41 -8.94 -3.02 -5.33
CA GLU A 41 -9.52 -1.79 -5.83
C GLU A 41 -9.08 -0.77 -4.80
N LEU A 42 -8.10 0.04 -5.19
CA LEU A 42 -7.40 0.94 -4.30
C LEU A 42 -8.41 2.05 -4.14
N THR A 43 -9.44 1.75 -3.33
CA THR A 43 -10.75 2.37 -3.29
C THR A 43 -10.46 3.84 -3.37
N GLU A 44 -10.78 4.45 -4.51
CA GLU A 44 -10.15 5.69 -4.94
C GLU A 44 -10.26 6.72 -3.82
N GLY A 45 -9.18 6.82 -3.03
CA GLY A 45 -9.30 7.35 -1.69
C GLY A 45 -9.73 8.81 -1.79
N LYS A 46 -10.83 9.15 -1.14
CA LYS A 46 -11.42 10.48 -1.25
C LYS A 46 -10.47 11.48 -0.61
N ARG A 47 -10.09 12.51 -1.36
CA ARG A 47 -9.12 13.51 -0.92
C ARG A 47 -9.77 14.39 0.15
N CYS A 48 -9.07 14.60 1.26
CA CYS A 48 -9.43 15.53 2.32
C CYS A 48 -8.20 16.36 2.70
N GLN A 49 -8.38 17.68 2.84
CA GLN A 49 -7.33 18.54 3.38
C GLN A 49 -7.57 18.79 4.87
N LEU A 50 -6.67 18.32 5.72
CA LEU A 50 -6.78 18.50 7.16
C LEU A 50 -6.64 19.98 7.53
N ASN A 51 -7.47 20.45 8.45
CA ASN A 51 -7.46 21.84 8.89
C ASN A 51 -6.80 22.12 10.23
N THR A 52 -6.44 21.06 10.92
CA THR A 52 -5.87 21.04 12.25
C THR A 52 -4.89 19.87 12.29
N LYS A 53 -3.97 19.92 13.25
CA LYS A 53 -3.09 18.78 13.50
C LYS A 53 -3.95 17.63 14.02
N ARG A 54 -3.75 16.43 13.47
CA ARG A 54 -4.47 15.22 13.87
C ARG A 54 -3.46 14.16 14.28
N ALA A 55 -3.72 13.51 15.40
CA ALA A 55 -3.01 12.28 15.75
C ALA A 55 -3.42 11.16 14.79
N THR A 56 -2.51 10.20 14.61
CA THR A 56 -2.74 8.99 13.81
C THR A 56 -2.49 7.76 14.66
N TRP A 57 -3.18 6.67 14.33
CA TRP A 57 -3.04 5.38 14.98
C TRP A 57 -2.88 4.27 13.94
N ASN A 58 -2.17 3.20 14.30
CA ASN A 58 -2.06 2.03 13.43
C ASN A 58 -3.33 1.17 13.45
N VAL A 59 -4.13 1.29 14.51
CA VAL A 59 -5.42 0.61 14.70
C VAL A 59 -6.43 1.61 15.26
N PRO A 60 -7.73 1.48 14.97
CA PRO A 60 -8.74 2.42 15.41
C PRO A 60 -9.14 2.21 16.89
N CYS A 61 -8.17 2.34 17.80
CA CYS A 61 -8.36 2.18 19.23
C CYS A 61 -7.85 3.40 19.99
N ALA A 62 -8.74 4.10 20.71
CA ALA A 62 -8.41 5.35 21.39
C ALA A 62 -7.55 5.13 22.65
N GLY A 63 -7.58 3.92 23.23
CA GLY A 63 -6.76 3.56 24.39
C GLY A 63 -5.28 3.39 24.08
N LEU A 64 -4.90 3.29 22.81
CA LEU A 64 -3.50 3.16 22.40
C LEU A 64 -2.85 4.52 22.16
N ARG A 65 -1.54 4.58 22.39
CA ARG A 65 -0.76 5.78 22.02
C ARG A 65 -0.83 6.00 20.51
N PRO A 66 -0.94 7.27 20.06
CA PRO A 66 -0.80 7.61 18.66
C PRO A 66 0.52 7.10 18.07
N SER A 67 0.47 6.53 16.87
CA SER A 67 1.65 6.17 16.09
C SER A 67 2.31 7.39 15.45
N GLY A 68 1.56 8.47 15.27
CA GLY A 68 2.08 9.67 14.62
C GLY A 68 1.10 10.85 14.64
N ARG A 69 1.39 11.82 13.77
CA ARG A 69 0.57 13.02 13.57
C ARG A 69 0.60 13.45 12.11
N LYS A 70 -0.53 13.97 11.61
CA LYS A 70 -0.65 14.72 10.36
C LYS A 70 -0.80 16.21 10.66
N ASN A 71 -0.21 17.04 9.81
CA ASN A 71 -0.19 18.49 9.99
C ASN A 71 -1.45 19.16 9.43
N LYS A 72 -1.76 20.35 9.94
CA LYS A 72 -2.73 21.26 9.31
C LYS A 72 -2.27 21.59 7.88
N GLY A 73 -3.22 21.63 6.95
CA GLY A 73 -3.02 21.87 5.51
C GLY A 73 -2.62 20.62 4.74
N GLN A 74 -2.31 19.50 5.41
CA GLN A 74 -1.91 18.28 4.75
C GLN A 74 -3.10 17.63 4.04
N ALA A 75 -2.93 17.36 2.74
CA ALA A 75 -3.85 16.54 1.98
C ALA A 75 -3.64 15.07 2.36
N VAL A 76 -4.74 14.39 2.70
CA VAL A 76 -4.81 12.96 2.96
C VAL A 76 -5.88 12.36 2.06
N LYS A 77 -5.84 11.04 1.90
CA LYS A 77 -6.88 10.29 1.19
C LYS A 77 -7.54 9.35 2.19
N LEU A 78 -8.87 9.42 2.26
CA LEU A 78 -9.70 8.59 3.14
C LEU A 78 -10.26 7.43 2.32
N VAL A 79 -10.21 6.22 2.87
CA VAL A 79 -10.63 4.99 2.18
C VAL A 79 -11.99 4.55 2.67
N CYS A 80 -12.17 4.48 3.99
CA CYS A 80 -13.39 4.01 4.63
C CYS A 80 -13.54 4.66 6.01
N LYS A 81 -14.72 4.51 6.62
CA LYS A 81 -15.01 4.96 7.99
C LYS A 81 -15.57 3.84 8.85
N VAL A 82 -15.41 3.93 10.16
CA VAL A 82 -16.05 3.00 11.11
C VAL A 82 -16.32 3.68 12.44
N ASP A 83 -17.45 3.37 13.06
CA ASP A 83 -17.74 3.79 14.44
C ASP A 83 -17.28 2.70 15.41
N ILE A 84 -16.46 3.08 16.38
CA ILE A 84 -15.99 2.19 17.45
C ILE A 84 -16.17 2.93 18.76
N ASP A 85 -16.99 2.37 19.66
CA ASP A 85 -17.32 2.96 20.95
C ASP A 85 -17.87 4.41 20.84
N GLY A 86 -18.64 4.71 19.78
CA GLY A 86 -19.17 6.06 19.53
C GLY A 86 -18.15 7.06 18.99
N ILE A 87 -16.98 6.58 18.56
CA ILE A 87 -15.94 7.39 17.92
C ILE A 87 -15.85 7.00 16.45
N ASN A 88 -16.11 7.96 15.56
CA ASN A 88 -15.87 7.81 14.14
C ASN A 88 -14.38 7.79 13.83
N TRP A 89 -13.91 6.71 13.21
CA TRP A 89 -12.57 6.50 12.71
C TRP A 89 -12.56 6.50 11.20
N TYR A 90 -11.48 7.04 10.62
CA TYR A 90 -11.30 7.13 9.18
C TYR A 90 -9.96 6.52 8.81
N LYS A 91 -9.99 5.53 7.93
CA LYS A 91 -8.78 4.88 7.43
C LYS A 91 -8.18 5.74 6.32
N LEU A 92 -6.92 6.08 6.47
CA LEU A 92 -6.14 6.73 5.44
C LEU A 92 -5.68 5.70 4.41
N GLN A 93 -5.43 6.15 3.17
CA GLN A 93 -4.78 5.31 2.16
C GLN A 93 -3.37 4.84 2.60
N SER A 94 -2.74 5.52 3.55
CA SER A 94 -1.48 5.06 4.17
C SER A 94 -1.65 3.86 5.10
N GLY A 95 -2.88 3.45 5.42
CA GLY A 95 -3.19 2.41 6.41
C GLY A 95 -3.37 2.92 7.83
N ASP A 96 -2.95 4.16 8.12
CA ASP A 96 -3.17 4.81 9.41
C ASP A 96 -4.65 5.18 9.62
N TRP A 97 -5.03 5.39 10.87
CA TRP A 97 -6.37 5.80 11.29
C TRP A 97 -6.35 7.19 11.92
N VAL A 98 -7.39 7.98 11.65
CA VAL A 98 -7.64 9.27 12.31
C VAL A 98 -9.04 9.29 12.91
N GLN A 99 -9.16 9.91 14.09
CA GLN A 99 -10.45 10.05 14.78
C GLN A 99 -11.19 11.32 14.35
N SER A 100 -12.52 11.24 14.42
CA SER A 100 -13.46 12.35 14.50
C SER A 100 -13.18 13.44 13.48
N LEU A 101 -13.27 13.04 12.20
CA LEU A 101 -13.48 13.99 11.10
C LEU A 101 -14.94 14.46 11.04
N GLU A 102 -15.85 13.91 11.83
CA GLU A 102 -17.22 14.41 12.01
C GLU A 102 -17.38 15.23 13.32
N GLY A 103 -18.16 16.32 13.30
CA GLY A 103 -18.35 17.28 14.40
C GLY A 103 -17.62 18.63 14.24
N PRO A 104 -18.25 19.79 14.54
CA PRO A 104 -17.61 21.10 14.41
C PRO A 104 -16.37 21.21 15.32
N PRO A 105 -15.23 21.69 14.79
CA PRO A 105 -15.02 22.11 13.41
C PRO A 105 -14.51 20.94 12.55
N ILE A 106 -15.39 20.28 11.78
CA ILE A 106 -14.98 19.41 10.68
C ILE A 106 -14.35 20.32 9.66
N LYS A 107 -13.08 20.10 9.35
CA LYS A 107 -12.44 20.85 8.28
C LYS A 107 -11.52 19.90 7.48
N CYS A 108 -12.12 18.88 6.88
CA CYS A 108 -11.78 18.68 5.48
C CYS A 108 -12.34 19.93 4.79
N ASN A 109 -11.54 20.68 4.04
CA ASN A 109 -12.15 21.71 3.18
C ASN A 109 -13.16 20.97 2.29
N ASP A 110 -14.42 21.42 2.29
CA ASP A 110 -15.58 20.80 1.62
C ASP A 110 -16.23 19.61 2.36
N PRO A 111 -17.55 19.36 2.18
CA PRO A 111 -18.28 18.36 2.95
C PRO A 111 -17.54 17.02 2.93
N LEU A 112 -17.49 16.38 4.10
CA LEU A 112 -16.78 15.12 4.28
C LEU A 112 -17.28 14.13 3.23
N PRO A 113 -16.38 13.47 2.47
CA PRO A 113 -16.79 12.53 1.45
C PRO A 113 -17.61 11.41 2.07
N ASP A 114 -18.64 10.95 1.34
CA ASP A 114 -19.33 9.73 1.71
C ASP A 114 -18.34 8.56 1.54
N LEU A 115 -18.06 7.89 2.66
CA LEU A 115 -17.06 6.83 2.76
C LEU A 115 -17.76 5.53 3.13
N PRO A 116 -17.40 4.42 2.47
CA PRO A 116 -17.95 3.11 2.83
C PRO A 116 -17.52 2.71 4.25
N PRO A 117 -18.26 1.78 4.89
CA PRO A 117 -17.82 1.18 6.15
C PRO A 117 -16.49 0.45 5.95
N CYS A 118 -15.60 0.48 6.94
CA CYS A 118 -14.39 -0.34 6.93
C CYS A 118 -14.69 -1.77 7.41
N ASP A 119 -14.13 -2.76 6.74
CA ASP A 119 -13.91 -4.08 7.33
C ASP A 119 -12.73 -3.98 8.33
N ILE A 120 -12.98 -4.37 9.58
CA ILE A 120 -12.03 -4.33 10.71
C ILE A 120 -11.87 -5.71 11.34
#